data_AF-A0A2P9HI76-F1
#
_entry.id   AF-A0A2P9HI76-F1
#
_cell.length_a   1.000
_cell.length_b   1.000
_cell.length_c   1.000
_cell.angle_alpha   90.00
_cell.angle_beta   90.00
_cell.angle_gamma   90.00
#
_symmetry.space_group_name_H-M   'P 1'
#
loop_
_entity.id
_entity.type
_entity.pdbx_description
1 polymer ?
#
loop_
_entity_poly.entity_id
_entity_poly.type
_entity_poly.pdbx_seq_one_letter_code
_entity_poly.pdbx_strand_id
1 'polypeptide(L)'
;MPRVFALVKAAIQRGETTTDRRNPPAYTLGTGHVRFFYMRLGYLAKRQASLVAEMQARGYAPQFTATHELPIGIPPEWCCDWEPSDEAMAINRARIAERLRK
;
A
#
# COMPACT_ATOMS: atom_id res chain seq x y z
N MET A 1 1.02 7.28 -0.50
CA MET A 1 1.54 6.07 0.17
C MET A 1 2.99 5.71 -0.21
N PRO A 2 3.99 6.63 -0.30
CA PRO A 2 5.40 6.21 -0.54
C PRO A 2 6.07 5.54 0.66
N ARG A 3 5.59 5.82 1.87
CA ARG A 3 6.24 5.41 3.13
C ARG A 3 6.41 3.88 3.26
N VAL A 4 5.48 3.08 2.72
CA VAL A 4 5.54 1.61 2.83
C VAL A 4 6.77 1.06 2.09
N PHE A 5 7.11 1.63 0.93
CA PHE A 5 8.29 1.23 0.16
C PHE A 5 9.58 1.47 0.94
N ALA A 6 9.72 2.64 1.59
CA ALA A 6 10.86 2.94 2.45
C ALA A 6 10.93 1.99 3.67
N LEU A 7 9.78 1.64 4.27
CA LEU A 7 9.71 0.70 5.38
C LEU A 7 10.13 -0.71 4.97
N VAL A 8 9.75 -1.18 3.78
CA VAL A 8 10.17 -2.47 3.24
C VAL A 8 11.66 -2.48 2.93
N LYS A 9 12.21 -1.41 2.33
CA LYS A 9 13.67 -1.28 2.14
C LYS A 9 14.43 -1.41 3.47
N ALA A 10 13.95 -0.74 4.51
CA ALA A 10 14.53 -0.87 5.85
C ALA A 10 14.34 -2.26 6.45
N ALA A 11 13.22 -2.94 6.17
CA ALA A 11 12.98 -4.31 6.63
C ALA A 11 13.93 -5.32 5.98
N ILE A 12 14.15 -5.20 4.66
CA ILE A 12 15.12 -6.00 3.91
C ILE A 12 16.53 -5.80 4.47
N GLN A 13 16.92 -4.56 4.77
CA GLN A 13 18.22 -4.26 5.40
C GLN A 13 18.38 -4.89 6.80
N ARG A 14 17.27 -5.14 7.51
CA ARG A 14 17.28 -5.86 8.80
C ARG A 14 17.25 -7.38 8.64
N GLY A 15 17.22 -7.91 7.40
CA GLY A 15 17.10 -9.34 7.13
C GLY A 15 15.69 -9.90 7.30
N GLU A 16 14.66 -9.06 7.30
CA GLU A 16 13.27 -9.55 7.29
C GLU A 16 12.94 -10.19 5.94
N THR A 17 12.05 -11.17 5.95
CA THR A 17 11.54 -11.84 4.74
C THR A 17 10.06 -11.53 4.54
N THR A 18 9.54 -11.87 3.37
CA THR A 18 8.11 -11.73 3.03
C THR A 18 7.21 -12.55 3.97
N THR A 19 7.71 -13.68 4.47
CA THR A 19 7.02 -14.62 5.38
C THR A 19 7.21 -14.32 6.87
N ASP A 20 7.75 -13.15 7.22
CA ASP A 20 7.95 -12.78 8.62
C ASP A 20 6.61 -12.89 9.40
N ARG A 21 6.61 -13.63 10.51
CA ARG A 21 5.44 -13.91 11.38
C ARG A 21 4.59 -12.70 11.78
N ARG A 22 5.22 -11.54 11.70
CA ARG A 22 4.74 -10.25 12.14
C ARG A 22 3.87 -9.62 11.02
N ASN A 23 3.95 -10.17 9.78
CA ASN A 23 3.15 -9.79 8.60
C ASN A 23 1.81 -10.53 8.65
N PRO A 24 0.66 -9.83 8.72
CA PRO A 24 -0.64 -10.50 8.72
C PRO A 24 -0.90 -11.26 7.40
N PRO A 25 -1.45 -12.49 7.46
CA PRO A 25 -1.81 -13.26 6.27
C PRO A 25 -3.04 -12.69 5.57
N ALA A 26 -3.98 -12.14 6.35
CA ALA A 26 -5.25 -11.57 5.89
C ALA A 26 -5.29 -10.05 6.10
N TYR A 27 -6.13 -9.38 5.32
CA TYR A 27 -6.32 -7.93 5.39
C TYR A 27 -6.87 -7.52 6.76
N THR A 28 -6.33 -6.45 7.33
CA THR A 28 -6.75 -5.92 8.63
C THR A 28 -6.72 -4.39 8.63
N LEU A 29 -7.57 -3.77 9.44
CA LEU A 29 -7.53 -2.34 9.76
C LEU A 29 -7.03 -2.15 11.19
N GLY A 30 -6.09 -1.21 11.38
CA GLY A 30 -5.44 -0.95 12.67
C GLY A 30 -4.07 -1.63 12.77
N THR A 31 -3.82 -2.32 13.88
CA THR A 31 -2.54 -3.00 14.12
C THR A 31 -2.25 -4.03 13.04
N GLY A 32 -1.06 -3.96 12.43
CA GLY A 32 -0.65 -4.85 11.35
C GLY A 32 -1.07 -4.41 9.94
N HIS A 33 -1.95 -3.41 9.79
CA HIS A 33 -2.43 -2.94 8.49
C HIS A 33 -1.29 -2.57 7.53
N VAL A 34 -0.29 -1.81 8.00
CA VAL A 34 0.84 -1.41 7.15
C VAL A 34 1.70 -2.61 6.78
N ARG A 35 1.93 -3.56 7.71
CA ARG A 35 2.77 -4.74 7.47
C ARG A 35 2.09 -5.75 6.56
N PHE A 36 0.75 -5.78 6.50
CA PHE A 36 0.01 -6.54 5.49
C PHE A 36 0.43 -6.15 4.06
N PHE A 37 0.76 -4.89 3.81
CA PHE A 37 1.19 -4.43 2.48
C PHE A 37 2.67 -4.61 2.17
N TYR A 38 3.48 -5.15 3.09
CA TYR A 38 4.92 -5.31 2.84
C TYR A 38 5.18 -6.24 1.65
N MET A 39 4.40 -7.32 1.51
CA MET A 39 4.52 -8.25 0.39
C MET A 39 3.73 -7.81 -0.85
N ARG A 40 2.97 -6.71 -0.77
CA ARG A 40 1.96 -6.30 -1.78
C ARG A 40 2.31 -4.95 -2.40
N LEU A 41 3.60 -4.68 -2.63
CA LEU A 41 4.04 -3.39 -3.15
C LEU A 41 3.64 -3.16 -4.61
N GLY A 42 3.42 -4.22 -5.39
CA GLY A 42 2.90 -4.12 -6.76
C GLY A 42 1.52 -3.47 -6.77
N TYR A 43 0.63 -3.93 -5.89
CA TYR A 43 -0.67 -3.30 -5.66
C TYR A 43 -0.54 -1.82 -5.26
N LEU A 44 0.37 -1.50 -4.32
CA LEU A 44 0.53 -0.12 -3.85
C LEU A 44 1.04 0.82 -4.95
N ALA A 45 1.95 0.36 -5.81
CA ALA A 45 2.48 1.16 -6.92
C ALA A 45 1.37 1.50 -7.92
N LYS A 46 0.60 0.48 -8.36
CA LYS A 46 -0.56 0.66 -9.24
C LYS A 46 -1.61 1.58 -8.63
N ARG A 47 -1.94 1.36 -7.35
CA ARG A 47 -2.91 2.19 -6.62
C ARG A 47 -2.44 3.64 -6.49
N GLN A 48 -1.16 3.88 -6.24
CA GLN A 48 -0.61 5.23 -6.17
C GLN A 48 -0.69 5.92 -7.54
N ALA A 49 -0.41 5.22 -8.64
CA ALA A 49 -0.58 5.74 -10.00
C ALA A 49 -2.04 6.16 -10.27
N SER A 50 -3.02 5.30 -9.93
CA SER A 50 -4.45 5.63 -10.08
C SER A 50 -4.86 6.84 -9.25
N LEU A 51 -4.34 6.99 -8.03
CA LEU A 51 -4.61 8.16 -7.19
C LEU A 51 -4.03 9.45 -7.77
N VAL A 52 -2.81 9.40 -8.30
CA VAL A 52 -2.18 10.56 -8.95
C VAL A 52 -2.99 10.99 -10.17
N ALA A 53 -3.42 10.03 -11.00
CA ALA A 53 -4.27 10.30 -12.16
C ALA A 53 -5.62 10.94 -11.75
N GLU A 54 -6.27 10.41 -10.72
CA GLU A 54 -7.52 10.96 -10.19
C GLU A 54 -7.34 12.38 -9.64
N MET A 55 -6.22 12.65 -8.95
CA MET A 55 -5.90 13.99 -8.46
C MET A 55 -5.72 14.97 -9.62
N GLN A 56 -4.97 14.60 -10.65
CA GLN A 56 -4.75 15.42 -11.85
C GLN A 56 -6.06 15.68 -12.60
N ALA A 57 -6.90 14.66 -12.75
CA ALA A 57 -8.21 14.80 -13.40
C ALA A 57 -9.13 15.80 -12.68
N ARG A 58 -8.99 15.93 -11.35
CA ARG A 58 -9.71 16.92 -10.54
C ARG A 58 -9.02 18.30 -10.48
N GLY A 59 -7.94 18.51 -11.22
CA GLY A 59 -7.19 19.77 -11.24
C GLY A 59 -6.23 19.98 -10.07
N TYR A 60 -5.97 18.95 -9.26
CA TYR A 60 -4.92 19.02 -8.24
C TYR A 60 -3.54 18.83 -8.85
N ALA A 61 -2.53 19.48 -8.27
CA ALA A 61 -1.12 19.33 -8.66
C ALA A 61 -0.36 18.45 -7.65
N PRO A 62 -0.36 17.11 -7.79
CA PRO A 62 0.41 16.23 -6.90
C PRO A 62 1.92 16.48 -7.06
N GLN A 63 2.61 16.69 -5.94
CA GLN A 63 4.07 16.92 -5.94
C GLN A 63 4.87 15.67 -6.32
N PHE A 64 4.33 14.47 -6.12
CA PHE A 64 4.98 13.21 -6.43
C PHE A 64 4.18 12.43 -7.47
N THR A 65 4.70 12.34 -8.69
CA THR A 65 4.10 11.66 -9.84
C THR A 65 4.91 10.45 -10.32
N ALA A 66 6.14 10.29 -9.84
CA ALA A 66 7.07 9.20 -10.17
C ALA A 66 6.68 7.86 -9.50
N THR A 67 5.44 7.43 -9.67
CA THR A 67 4.87 6.25 -9.02
C THR A 67 5.49 4.94 -9.48
N HIS A 68 5.99 4.90 -10.72
CA HIS A 68 6.72 3.77 -11.30
C HIS A 68 8.10 3.55 -10.69
N GLU A 69 8.68 4.56 -10.03
CA GLU A 69 10.00 4.46 -9.40
C GLU A 69 9.95 3.83 -8.00
N LEU A 70 8.76 3.79 -7.38
CA LEU A 70 8.58 3.31 -6.01
C LEU A 70 9.11 1.89 -5.76
N PRO A 71 8.86 0.88 -6.62
CA PRO A 71 9.39 -0.47 -6.44
C PRO A 71 10.85 -0.64 -6.87
N ILE A 72 11.52 0.37 -7.43
CA ILE A 72 12.91 0.24 -7.90
C ILE A 72 13.84 -0.09 -6.73
N GLY A 73 14.67 -1.12 -6.94
CA GLY A 73 15.61 -1.64 -5.96
C GLY A 73 14.96 -2.47 -4.84
N ILE A 74 13.69 -2.84 -4.99
CA ILE A 74 13.01 -3.77 -4.09
C ILE A 74 12.92 -5.14 -4.78
N PRO A 75 13.30 -6.24 -4.12
CA PRO A 75 13.23 -7.57 -4.71
C PRO A 75 11.79 -7.95 -5.11
N PRO A 76 11.61 -8.68 -6.23
CA PRO A 76 10.29 -9.00 -6.80
C PRO A 76 9.32 -9.71 -5.83
N GLU A 77 9.83 -10.48 -4.87
CA GLU A 77 9.02 -11.20 -3.89
C GLU A 77 8.24 -10.28 -2.93
N TRP A 78 8.63 -9.00 -2.79
CA TRP A 78 7.88 -7.99 -2.03
C TRP A 78 6.89 -7.21 -2.90
N CYS A 79 7.01 -7.36 -4.21
CA CYS A 79 6.28 -6.62 -5.23
C CYS A 79 5.07 -7.41 -5.77
N CYS A 80 4.48 -8.29 -4.96
CA CYS A 80 3.30 -9.02 -5.38
C CYS A 80 2.10 -8.08 -5.56
N ASP A 81 1.19 -8.51 -6.43
CA ASP A 81 -0.11 -7.90 -6.57
C ASP A 81 -1.08 -8.40 -5.51
N TRP A 82 -2.14 -7.63 -5.31
CA TRP A 82 -3.26 -7.99 -4.45
C TRP A 82 -4.51 -7.29 -4.96
N GLU A 83 -5.61 -8.03 -4.96
CA GLU A 83 -6.93 -7.48 -5.24
C GLU A 83 -7.74 -7.49 -3.93
N PRO A 84 -8.29 -6.34 -3.52
CA PRO A 84 -9.10 -6.30 -2.31
C PRO A 84 -10.38 -7.12 -2.52
N SER A 85 -10.71 -8.00 -1.57
CA SER A 85 -12.01 -8.67 -1.53
C SER A 85 -13.14 -7.68 -1.26
N ASP A 86 -14.38 -8.09 -1.56
CA ASP A 86 -15.58 -7.30 -1.24
C ASP A 86 -15.65 -6.95 0.25
N GLU A 87 -15.27 -7.87 1.12
CA GLU A 87 -15.18 -7.64 2.56
C GLU A 87 -14.15 -6.56 2.90
N ALA A 88 -12.94 -6.65 2.33
CA ALA A 88 -11.91 -5.62 2.53
C ALA A 88 -12.38 -4.26 2.01
N MET A 89 -13.07 -4.21 0.86
CA MET A 89 -13.66 -2.99 0.33
C MET A 89 -14.73 -2.42 1.25
N ALA A 90 -15.64 -3.25 1.76
CA ALA A 90 -16.69 -2.85 2.69
C ALA A 90 -16.10 -2.26 3.98
N ILE A 91 -15.11 -2.92 4.56
CA ILE A 91 -14.37 -2.46 5.74
C ILE A 91 -13.74 -1.07 5.50
N ASN A 92 -13.08 -0.86 4.35
CA ASN A 92 -12.50 0.44 4.01
C ASN A 92 -13.56 1.53 3.83
N ARG A 93 -14.65 1.23 3.12
CA ARG A 93 -15.75 2.19 2.88
C ARG A 93 -16.45 2.58 4.17
N ALA A 94 -16.69 1.62 5.07
CA ALA A 94 -17.25 1.88 6.39
C ALA A 94 -16.37 2.84 7.20
N ARG A 95 -15.05 2.64 7.18
CA ARG A 95 -14.09 3.53 7.85
C ARG A 95 -14.08 4.94 7.27
N ILE A 96 -14.19 5.08 5.94
CA ILE A 96 -14.30 6.40 5.30
C ILE A 96 -15.61 7.09 5.74
N ALA A 97 -16.73 6.38 5.71
CA ALA A 97 -18.03 6.93 6.12
C ALA A 97 -18.03 7.38 7.59
N GLU A 98 -17.42 6.58 8.48
CA GLU A 98 -17.24 6.96 9.89
C GLU A 98 -16.44 8.27 10.04
N ARG A 99 -15.39 8.46 9.24
CA ARG A 99 -14.57 9.69 9.28
C ARG A 99 -15.24 10.91 8.65
N LEU A 100 -16.18 10.73 7.73
CA LEU A 100 -16.94 11.82 7.13
C LEU A 100 -18.11 12.29 8.00
N ARG A 101 -18.56 11.46 8.95
CA ARG A 101 -19.62 11.82 9.92
C ARG A 101 -19.11 12.63 11.11
N LYS A 102 -17.80 12.76 11.27
CA LYS A 102 -17.14 13.60 12.27
C LYS A 102 -16.71 14.91 11.63
#